data_AF-W1XGU6-F1
#
_entry.id   AF-W1XGU6-F1
#
_cell.length_a   1.000
_cell.length_b   1.000
_cell.length_c   1.000
_cell.angle_alpha   90.00
_cell.angle_beta   90.00
_cell.angle_gamma   90.00
#
_symmetry.space_group_name_H-M   'P 1'
#
loop_
_entity.id
_entity.type
_entity.pdbx_description
1 polymer ?
#
loop_
_entity_poly.entity_id
_entity_poly.type
_entity_poly.pdbx_seq_one_letter_code
_entity_poly.pdbx_strand_id
1 'polypeptide(L)'
;MVKSFAIGYTVRDVAKGSWIDESTVTLPKAPPLNTLPRATKVPEPLPPQEDYTFEGYRNADGSVGTKNLLGITTSVHCMADV
;
A
#
# COMPACT_ATOMS: atom_id res chain seq x y z
N MET A 1 12.71 -4.67 15.09
CA MET A 1 13.81 -3.80 14.61
C MET A 1 13.22 -2.68 13.76
N VAL A 2 13.00 -1.51 14.33
CA VAL A 2 12.45 -0.36 13.57
C VAL A 2 13.53 0.16 12.66
N LYS A 3 13.37 -0.03 11.34
CA LYS A 3 14.28 0.54 10.35
C LYS A 3 13.86 2.00 10.14
N SER A 4 14.68 2.93 10.63
CA SER A 4 14.53 4.35 10.30
C SER A 4 15.10 4.64 8.91
N PHE A 5 14.56 5.66 8.26
CA PHE A 5 15.02 6.14 6.96
C PHE A 5 15.25 7.64 7.01
N ALA A 6 16.23 8.12 6.26
CA ALA A 6 16.48 9.56 6.13
C ALA A 6 15.36 10.19 5.29
N ILE A 7 14.77 11.27 5.80
CA ILE A 7 13.73 12.07 5.10
C ILE A 7 14.30 13.34 4.47
N GLY A 8 15.56 13.67 4.77
CA GLY A 8 16.23 14.91 4.35
C GLY A 8 17.57 15.07 5.07
N TYR A 9 18.33 16.08 4.66
CA TYR A 9 19.57 16.51 5.31
C TYR A 9 19.44 17.98 5.70
N THR A 10 19.93 18.37 6.87
CA THR A 10 19.88 19.77 7.30
C THR A 10 20.86 20.60 6.48
N VAL A 11 20.43 21.78 6.03
CA VAL A 11 21.30 22.70 5.26
C VAL A 11 22.17 23.61 6.14
N ARG A 12 21.91 23.58 7.46
CA ARG A 12 22.59 24.35 8.51
C ARG A 12 22.50 23.60 9.83
N ASP A 13 23.25 24.04 10.84
CA ASP A 13 23.14 23.50 12.20
C ASP A 13 21.77 23.83 12.81
N VAL A 14 21.14 22.84 13.44
CA VAL A 14 19.83 22.95 14.08
C VAL A 14 19.97 22.58 15.55
N ALA A 15 19.68 23.53 16.44
CA ALA A 15 19.75 23.29 17.88
C ALA A 15 18.62 22.35 18.33
N LYS A 16 18.84 21.66 19.45
CA LYS A 16 17.81 20.79 20.05
C LYS A 16 16.58 21.62 20.43
N GLY A 17 15.40 21.15 20.03
CA GLY A 17 14.13 21.84 20.29
C GLY A 17 13.80 22.95 19.28
N SER A 18 14.66 23.19 18.29
CA SER A 18 14.35 24.09 17.18
C SER A 18 13.28 23.50 16.26
N TRP A 19 12.49 24.38 15.67
CA TRP A 19 11.54 24.03 14.63
C TRP A 19 12.28 23.67 13.33
N ILE A 20 11.84 22.59 12.67
CA ILE A 20 12.32 22.16 11.36
C ILE A 20 11.21 22.44 10.36
N ASP A 21 11.51 23.30 9.39
CA ASP A 21 10.66 23.63 8.25
C ASP A 21 11.33 23.19 6.93
N GLU A 22 10.62 23.38 5.81
CA GLU A 22 11.09 23.03 4.47
C GLU A 22 12.35 23.80 4.06
N SER A 23 12.60 24.99 4.62
CA SER A 23 13.80 25.78 4.35
C SER A 23 15.04 25.25 5.07
N THR A 24 14.84 24.45 6.13
CA THR A 24 15.91 23.94 7.00
C THR A 24 16.43 22.57 6.51
N VAL A 25 15.72 21.92 5.58
CA VAL A 25 16.08 20.60 5.04
C VAL A 25 16.20 20.59 3.52
N THR A 26 17.09 19.76 3.01
CA THR A 26 17.16 19.40 1.60
C THR A 26 16.79 17.93 1.40
N LEU A 27 16.07 17.64 0.32
CA LEU A 27 15.62 16.29 0.01
C LEU A 27 16.76 15.44 -0.58
N PRO A 28 16.84 14.14 -0.24
CA PRO A 28 17.76 13.24 -0.90
C PRO A 28 17.38 13.09 -2.38
N LYS A 29 18.38 12.99 -3.26
CA LYS A 29 18.14 12.63 -4.65
C LYS A 29 17.63 11.18 -4.72
N ALA A 30 16.51 10.96 -5.40
CA ALA A 30 15.98 9.62 -5.59
C ALA A 30 16.97 8.74 -6.38
N PRO A 31 17.23 7.51 -5.93
CA PRO A 31 18.03 6.56 -6.70
C PRO A 31 17.27 6.07 -7.94
N PRO A 32 17.96 5.62 -8.99
CA PRO A 32 17.32 4.98 -10.14
C PRO A 32 16.50 3.74 -9.77
N LEU A 33 15.39 3.48 -10.46
CA LEU A 33 14.51 2.35 -10.15
C LEU A 33 15.19 0.99 -10.29
N ASN A 34 16.15 0.87 -11.21
CA ASN A 34 16.90 -0.36 -11.45
C ASN A 34 17.95 -0.66 -10.37
N THR A 35 18.28 0.29 -9.48
CA THR A 35 19.23 0.08 -8.39
C THR A 35 18.54 -0.24 -7.06
N LEU A 36 17.20 -0.26 -7.03
CA LEU A 36 16.45 -0.54 -5.81
C LEU A 36 16.57 -2.02 -5.42
N PRO A 37 16.84 -2.34 -4.14
CA PRO A 37 16.89 -3.72 -3.67
C PRO A 37 15.51 -4.38 -3.78
N ARG A 38 15.45 -5.57 -4.38
CA ARG A 38 14.21 -6.34 -4.57
C ARG A 38 14.23 -7.58 -3.71
N ALA A 39 13.16 -7.81 -2.96
CA ALA A 39 12.98 -8.98 -2.09
C ALA A 39 14.15 -9.25 -1.09
N THR A 40 14.93 -8.23 -0.72
CA THR A 40 16.13 -8.42 0.13
C THR A 40 15.83 -8.55 1.63
N LYS A 41 14.58 -8.35 2.05
CA LYS A 41 14.16 -8.33 3.46
C LYS A 41 12.75 -8.93 3.57
N VAL A 42 12.58 -10.17 3.12
CA VAL A 42 11.32 -10.89 3.29
C VAL A 42 11.17 -11.22 4.79
N PRO A 43 10.16 -10.68 5.49
CA PRO A 43 9.94 -11.01 6.89
C PRO A 43 9.44 -12.45 7.00
N GLU A 44 9.68 -13.08 8.16
CA GLU A 44 9.06 -14.35 8.47
C GLU A 44 7.52 -14.20 8.52
N PRO A 45 6.75 -15.21 8.08
CA PRO A 45 5.31 -15.20 8.23
C PRO A 45 4.93 -15.03 9.70
N LEU A 46 4.00 -14.12 9.97
CA LEU A 46 3.38 -14.03 11.28
C LEU A 46 2.48 -15.26 11.51
N PRO A 47 2.24 -15.66 12.78
CA PRO A 47 1.29 -16.71 13.08
C PRO A 47 -0.08 -16.44 12.45
N PRO A 48 -0.77 -17.46 11.94
CA PRO A 48 -2.10 -17.29 11.36
C PRO A 48 -3.12 -16.88 12.44
N GLN A 49 -4.15 -16.17 12.00
CA GLN A 49 -5.29 -15.80 12.84
C GLN A 49 -6.48 -16.69 12.45
N GLU A 50 -6.88 -17.60 13.33
CA GLU A 50 -7.83 -18.67 12.99
C GLU A 50 -9.30 -18.32 13.28
N ASP A 51 -9.56 -17.38 14.19
CA ASP A 51 -10.91 -17.18 14.77
C ASP A 51 -11.68 -15.96 14.22
N TYR A 52 -11.27 -15.42 13.07
CA TYR A 52 -11.96 -14.28 12.45
C TYR A 52 -12.93 -14.74 11.37
N THR A 53 -14.22 -14.51 11.60
CA THR A 53 -15.30 -14.81 10.65
C THR A 53 -16.12 -13.56 10.34
N PHE A 54 -16.89 -13.62 9.25
CA PHE A 54 -17.88 -12.61 8.90
C PHE A 54 -19.08 -13.25 8.21
N GLU A 55 -20.26 -12.64 8.39
CA GLU A 55 -21.49 -13.05 7.71
C GLU A 55 -21.46 -12.58 6.25
N GLY A 56 -21.58 -13.51 5.31
CA GLY A 56 -21.46 -13.22 3.88
C GLY A 56 -22.30 -14.13 2.98
N TYR A 57 -22.36 -13.78 1.70
CA TYR A 57 -23.14 -14.51 0.69
C TYR A 57 -22.24 -15.50 -0.04
N ARG A 58 -22.42 -16.81 0.19
CA ARG A 58 -21.64 -17.86 -0.47
C ARG A 58 -22.06 -18.04 -1.93
N ASN A 59 -21.11 -17.93 -2.84
CA ASN A 59 -21.29 -18.18 -4.27
C ASN A 59 -21.02 -19.65 -4.63
N ALA A 60 -21.47 -20.06 -5.81
CA ALA A 60 -21.28 -21.43 -6.33
C ALA A 60 -19.80 -21.78 -6.60
N ASP A 61 -18.95 -20.79 -6.87
CA ASP A 61 -17.50 -20.96 -7.09
C ASP A 61 -16.70 -21.04 -5.78
N GLY A 62 -17.36 -20.92 -4.63
CA GLY A 62 -16.74 -20.95 -3.30
C GLY A 62 -16.31 -19.60 -2.76
N SER A 63 -16.35 -18.53 -3.56
CA SER A 63 -16.12 -17.16 -3.08
C SER A 63 -17.27 -16.69 -2.17
N VAL A 64 -17.02 -15.67 -1.35
CA VAL A 64 -18.02 -15.10 -0.44
C VAL A 64 -18.12 -13.59 -0.68
N GLY A 65 -19.30 -13.13 -1.09
CA GLY A 65 -19.60 -11.72 -1.31
C GLY A 65 -20.02 -11.00 -0.03
N THR A 66 -19.71 -9.71 0.06
CA THR A 66 -20.13 -8.82 1.16
C THR A 66 -21.46 -8.11 0.89
N LYS A 67 -21.96 -8.20 -0.35
CA LYS A 67 -23.25 -7.68 -0.79
C LYS A 67 -23.89 -8.66 -1.77
N ASN A 68 -25.22 -8.70 -1.79
CA ASN A 68 -25.98 -9.46 -2.78
C ASN A 68 -26.44 -8.49 -3.89
N LEU A 69 -25.72 -8.47 -5.01
CA LEU A 69 -25.91 -7.51 -6.10
C LEU A 69 -26.30 -8.21 -7.41
N LEU A 70 -27.11 -7.54 -8.22
CA LEU A 70 -27.43 -7.95 -9.58
C LEU A 70 -26.47 -7.25 -10.56
N GLY A 71 -25.61 -8.04 -11.22
CA GLY A 71 -24.75 -7.54 -12.30
C GLY A 71 -25.43 -7.69 -13.66
N ILE A 72 -25.61 -6.59 -14.38
CA ILE A 72 -26.11 -6.57 -15.76
C ILE A 72 -24.99 -6.06 -16.66
N THR A 73 -24.65 -6.80 -17.71
CA THR A 73 -23.60 -6.42 -18.67
C THR A 73 -24.04 -6.76 -20.09
N THR A 74 -23.62 -5.96 -21.05
CA THR A 74 -23.83 -6.19 -22.48
C THR A 74 -22.53 -6.65 -23.13
N SER A 75 -22.64 -7.53 -24.12
CA SER A 75 -21.45 -8.04 -24.81
C SER A 75 -20.84 -6.98 -25.73
N VAL A 76 -19.52 -7.00 -25.89
CA VAL A 76 -18.75 -6.01 -26.67
C VAL A 76 -19.19 -5.92 -28.15
N HIS A 77 -19.77 -7.00 -28.69
CA HIS A 77 -20.19 -7.06 -30.10
C HIS A 77 -21.69 -6.81 -30.31
N CYS A 78 -22.43 -6.52 -29.23
CA CYS A 78 -23.77 -5.98 -29.34
C CYS A 78 -23.68 -4.47 -29.57
N MET A 79 -24.48 -3.96 -30.52
CA MET A 79 -24.68 -2.51 -30.65
C MET A 79 -25.12 -1.95 -29.30
N ALA A 80 -24.46 -0.88 -28.86
CA ALA A 80 -24.80 -0.21 -27.60
C ALA A 80 -26.10 0.58 -27.78
N ASP A 81 -27.21 -0.01 -27.32
CA ASP A 81 -28.41 0.72 -26.93
C ASP A 81 -29.16 -0.15 -25.91
N VAL A 82 -28.74 -0.04 -24.63
CA VAL A 82 -29.42 -0.57 -23.43
C VAL A 82 -29.37 0.48 -22.33
#